data_AF-A0A413R606-F1
#
_entry.id   AF-A0A413R606-F1
#
_cell.length_a   1.000
_cell.length_b   1.000
_cell.length_c   1.000
_cell.angle_alpha   90.00
_cell.angle_beta   90.00
_cell.angle_gamma   90.00
#
_symmetry.space_group_name_H-M   'P 1'
#
loop_
_entity.id
_entity.type
_entity.pdbx_description
1 polymer ?
#
loop_
_entity_poly.entity_id
_entity_poly.type
_entity_poly.pdbx_seq_one_letter_code
_entity_poly.pdbx_strand_id
1 'polypeptide(L)'
;MSVYKDATRNSWYVKIRYTDYYGKKKQTTKRGFKTKREASEWEAAEKLKRNFSLDMPFSKFYEIYEADLRHRIKQTTWENKNIIITTKILPYFGERKMTEITPKDVRHW
;
A
#
# COMPACT_ATOMS: atom_id res chain seq x y z
N MET A 1 18.23 -5.10 -9.78
CA MET A 1 17.82 -4.47 -11.06
C MET A 1 16.79 -5.37 -11.71
N SER A 2 15.58 -4.88 -11.94
CA SER A 2 14.44 -5.70 -12.41
C SER A 2 14.02 -5.35 -13.84
N VAL A 3 14.86 -4.59 -14.55
CA VAL A 3 14.63 -4.07 -15.89
C VAL A 3 15.36 -4.95 -16.90
N TYR A 4 14.64 -5.42 -17.91
CA TYR A 4 15.10 -6.34 -18.93
C TYR A 4 14.77 -5.80 -20.32
N LYS A 5 15.60 -6.14 -21.31
CA LYS A 5 15.35 -5.81 -22.71
C LYS A 5 14.64 -6.97 -23.39
N ASP A 6 13.53 -6.68 -24.07
CA ASP A 6 12.86 -7.61 -24.97
C ASP A 6 13.49 -7.48 -26.37
N ALA A 7 14.24 -8.50 -26.77
CA ALA A 7 14.95 -8.54 -28.05
C ALA A 7 14.00 -8.68 -29.25
N THR A 8 12.80 -9.21 -29.06
CA THR A 8 11.85 -9.47 -30.15
C THR A 8 11.04 -8.25 -30.56
N ARG A 9 10.78 -7.35 -29.59
CA ARG A 9 9.94 -6.15 -29.77
C ARG A 9 10.71 -4.84 -29.60
N ASN A 10 12.04 -4.92 -29.48
CA ASN A 10 12.95 -3.80 -29.17
C ASN A 10 12.43 -2.88 -28.05
N SER A 11 11.79 -3.45 -27.03
CA SER A 11 11.17 -2.72 -25.92
C SER A 11 11.74 -3.19 -24.59
N TRP A 12 11.54 -2.42 -23.53
CA TRP A 12 11.98 -2.74 -22.19
C TRP A 12 10.80 -3.24 -21.36
N TYR A 13 11.08 -4.15 -20.42
CA TYR A 13 10.10 -4.64 -19.47
C TYR A 13 10.68 -4.70 -18.06
N VAL A 14 9.80 -4.63 -17.07
CA VAL A 14 10.14 -4.63 -15.65
C VAL A 14 9.39 -5.77 -14.99
N LYS A 15 10.10 -6.62 -14.24
CA LYS A 15 9.51 -7.73 -13.46
C LYS A 15 9.76 -7.51 -11.98
N ILE A 16 8.75 -7.07 -11.23
CA ILE A 16 8.87 -6.82 -9.79
C ILE A 16 8.27 -7.99 -9.03
N ARG A 17 9.03 -8.51 -8.07
CA ARG A 17 8.52 -9.41 -7.04
C ARG A 17 8.19 -8.57 -5.82
N TYR A 18 7.01 -8.79 -5.24
CA TYR A 18 6.56 -8.08 -4.05
C TYR A 18 5.72 -9.02 -3.19
N THR A 19 5.66 -8.73 -1.90
CA THR A 19 4.74 -9.40 -0.99
C THR A 19 3.44 -8.61 -0.98
N ASP A 20 2.33 -9.29 -1.23
CA ASP A 20 1.01 -8.69 -1.14
C ASP A 20 0.67 -8.38 0.33
N TYR A 21 -0.34 -7.55 0.57
CA TYR A 21 -0.76 -7.18 1.93
C TYR A 21 -1.22 -8.40 2.77
N TYR A 22 -1.61 -9.51 2.12
CA TYR A 22 -1.89 -10.79 2.77
C TYR A 22 -0.65 -11.70 3.00
N GLY A 23 0.57 -11.17 2.85
CA GLY A 23 1.81 -11.94 3.02
C GLY A 23 2.14 -12.90 1.86
N LYS A 24 1.32 -12.94 0.79
CA LYS A 24 1.55 -13.82 -0.37
C LYS A 24 2.57 -13.19 -1.33
N LYS A 25 3.60 -13.95 -1.70
CA LYS A 25 4.59 -13.52 -2.71
C LYS A 25 3.93 -13.47 -4.09
N LYS A 26 3.89 -12.30 -4.73
CA LYS A 26 3.35 -12.08 -6.08
C LYS A 26 4.42 -11.48 -6.99
N GLN A 27 4.23 -11.66 -8.29
CA GLN A 27 5.10 -11.12 -9.32
C GLN A 27 4.27 -10.34 -10.33
N THR A 28 4.60 -9.06 -10.53
CA THR A 28 4.02 -8.23 -11.60
C THR A 28 5.05 -8.05 -12.70
N THR A 29 4.60 -8.02 -13.95
CA THR A 29 5.46 -7.73 -15.10
C THR A 29 4.79 -6.67 -15.96
N LYS A 30 5.45 -5.53 -16.12
CA LYS A 30 5.01 -4.48 -17.05
C LYS A 30 5.94 -4.43 -18.24
N ARG A 31 5.39 -4.44 -19.45
CA ARG A 31 6.11 -4.49 -20.74
C ARG A 31 5.78 -3.26 -21.58
N GLY A 32 6.61 -2.98 -22.59
CA GLY A 32 6.33 -1.96 -23.61
C GLY A 32 6.98 -0.60 -23.36
N PHE A 33 7.98 -0.51 -22.49
CA PHE A 33 8.75 0.72 -22.31
C PHE A 33 9.66 0.96 -23.52
N LYS A 34 9.76 2.19 -24.00
CA LYS A 34 10.62 2.51 -25.16
C LYS A 34 12.09 2.60 -24.73
N THR A 35 12.34 3.10 -23.53
CA THR A 35 13.70 3.29 -23.01
C THR A 35 13.93 2.57 -21.68
N LYS A 36 15.20 2.25 -21.39
CA LYS A 36 15.62 1.68 -20.10
C LYS A 36 15.33 2.65 -18.94
N ARG A 37 15.42 3.96 -19.18
CA ARG A 37 15.21 5.00 -18.18
C ARG A 37 13.75 5.02 -17.70
N GLU A 38 12.80 5.06 -18.63
CA GLU A 38 11.36 4.98 -18.32
C GLU A 38 11.01 3.71 -17.52
N ALA A 39 11.60 2.57 -17.90
CA ALA A 39 11.41 1.32 -17.18
C ALA A 39 11.97 1.40 -15.74
N SER A 40 13.13 2.03 -15.55
CA SER A 40 13.75 2.20 -14.23
C SER A 40 12.98 3.17 -13.33
N GLU A 41 12.52 4.30 -13.88
CA GLU A 41 11.68 5.27 -13.15
C GLU A 41 10.36 4.64 -12.73
N TRP A 42 9.76 3.85 -13.62
CA TRP A 42 8.57 3.09 -13.27
C TRP A 42 8.85 2.03 -12.19
N GLU A 43 9.98 1.31 -12.23
CA GLU A 43 10.37 0.38 -11.14
C GLU A 43 10.46 1.11 -9.80
N ALA A 44 11.09 2.28 -9.76
CA ALA A 44 11.26 3.08 -8.55
C ALA A 44 9.90 3.58 -8.01
N ALA A 45 9.05 4.13 -8.87
CA ALA A 45 7.72 4.59 -8.50
C ALA A 45 6.83 3.43 -8.01
N GLU A 46 6.88 2.28 -8.68
CA GLU A 46 6.10 1.10 -8.33
C GLU A 46 6.58 0.47 -7.01
N LYS A 47 7.90 0.46 -6.75
CA LYS A 47 8.45 0.10 -5.45
C LYS A 47 8.01 1.04 -4.34
N LEU A 48 8.00 2.35 -4.58
CA LEU A 48 7.56 3.32 -3.58
C LEU A 48 6.07 3.17 -3.26
N LYS A 49 5.24 2.97 -4.29
CA LYS A 49 3.81 2.66 -4.14
C LYS A 49 3.55 1.34 -3.40
N ARG A 50 4.40 0.33 -3.59
CA ARG A 50 4.24 -0.99 -2.96
C ARG A 50 4.95 -1.10 -1.62
N ASN A 51 5.92 -0.25 -1.36
CA ASN A 51 6.39 0.10 -0.01
C ASN A 51 5.31 0.96 0.68
N PHE A 52 4.06 0.47 0.71
CA PHE A 52 3.20 0.62 1.87
C PHE A 52 3.87 -0.11 3.03
N SER A 53 5.03 0.39 3.46
CA SER A 53 5.63 -0.02 4.69
C SER A 53 4.60 0.26 5.77
N LEU A 54 4.14 -0.78 6.45
CA LEU A 54 3.31 -0.66 7.64
C LEU A 54 4.10 -0.03 8.81
N ASP A 55 5.37 0.35 8.57
CA ASP A 55 6.16 1.20 9.46
C ASP A 55 5.70 2.67 9.40
N MET A 56 4.39 2.88 9.50
CA MET A 56 3.78 4.17 9.74
C MET A 56 2.82 4.08 10.93
N PRO A 57 2.60 5.18 11.65
CA PRO A 57 1.59 5.23 12.71
C PRO A 57 0.19 4.93 12.15
N PHE A 58 -0.66 4.31 12.97
CA PHE A 58 -2.04 3.99 12.59
C PHE A 58 -2.84 5.23 12.15
N SER A 59 -2.56 6.40 12.74
CA SER A 59 -3.18 7.67 12.37
C SER A 59 -2.95 8.03 10.89
N LYS A 60 -1.70 7.91 10.41
CA LYS A 60 -1.33 8.15 9.02
C LYS A 60 -1.91 7.11 8.06
N PHE A 61 -1.97 5.86 8.51
CA PHE A 61 -2.70 4.84 7.76
C PHE A 61 -4.19 5.19 7.61
N TYR A 62 -4.82 5.69 8.67
CA TYR A 62 -6.23 6.06 8.65
C TYR A 62 -6.53 7.20 7.68
N GLU A 63 -5.68 8.22 7.58
CA GLU A 63 -5.81 9.31 6.60
C GLU A 63 -5.86 8.76 5.15
N ILE A 64 -4.97 7.83 4.82
CA ILE A 64 -4.91 7.20 3.50
C ILE A 64 -6.15 6.32 3.26
N TYR A 65 -6.53 5.53 4.27
CA TYR A 65 -7.71 4.68 4.23
C TYR A 65 -9.01 5.49 4.02
N GLU A 66 -9.14 6.65 4.67
CA GLU A 66 -10.28 7.55 4.49
C GLU A 66 -10.36 8.07 3.05
N ALA A 67 -9.26 8.57 2.49
CA ALA A 67 -9.24 9.08 1.12
C ALA A 67 -9.68 8.01 0.09
N ASP A 68 -9.24 6.77 0.30
CA ASP A 68 -9.53 5.64 -0.60
C ASP A 68 -10.95 5.08 -0.47
N LEU A 69 -11.59 5.16 0.69
CA LEU A 69 -12.90 4.53 0.91
C LEU A 69 -14.06 5.50 0.97
N ARG A 70 -13.84 6.74 1.38
CA ARG A 70 -14.91 7.74 1.57
C ARG A 70 -15.73 7.98 0.30
N HIS A 71 -15.10 7.91 -0.88
CA HIS A 71 -15.79 8.08 -2.16
C HIS A 71 -16.62 6.85 -2.61
N ARG A 72 -16.40 5.68 -2.00
CA ARG A 72 -17.07 4.41 -2.38
C ARG A 72 -18.25 4.07 -1.48
N ILE A 73 -18.27 4.60 -0.26
CA ILE A 73 -19.21 4.23 0.78
C ILE A 73 -20.28 5.33 0.91
N LYS A 74 -21.53 4.92 1.15
CA LYS A 74 -22.62 5.85 1.46
C LYS A 74 -22.28 6.68 2.71
N GLN A 75 -22.55 7.99 2.66
CA GLN A 75 -22.21 8.94 3.72
C GLN A 75 -22.65 8.48 5.13
N THR A 76 -23.89 8.01 5.28
CA THR A 76 -24.40 7.56 6.59
C THR A 76 -23.61 6.39 7.18
N THR A 77 -23.10 5.50 6.33
CA THR A 77 -22.25 4.38 6.76
C THR A 77 -20.84 4.86 7.08
N TRP A 78 -20.33 5.83 6.33
CA TRP A 78 -19.04 6.46 6.60
C TRP A 78 -19.03 7.19 7.94
N GLU A 79 -20.07 7.97 8.24
CA GLU A 79 -20.19 8.72 9.50
C GLU A 79 -20.15 7.79 10.72
N ASN A 80 -20.92 6.71 10.71
CA ASN A 80 -20.90 5.71 11.79
C ASN A 80 -19.51 5.08 11.96
N LYS A 81 -18.84 4.74 10.85
CA LYS A 81 -17.48 4.20 10.88
C LYS A 81 -16.48 5.23 11.42
N ASN A 82 -16.54 6.47 10.94
CA ASN A 82 -15.66 7.55 11.35
C ASN A 82 -15.80 7.82 12.85
N ILE A 83 -17.03 7.85 13.38
CA ILE A 83 -17.28 8.01 14.82
C ILE A 83 -16.58 6.90 15.60
N ILE A 84 -16.75 5.63 15.23
CA ILE A 84 -16.11 4.51 15.95
C ILE A 84 -14.57 4.62 15.86
N ILE A 85 -14.04 4.91 14.69
CA ILE A 85 -12.59 4.97 14.48
C ILE A 85 -11.98 6.13 15.28
N THR A 86 -12.58 7.32 15.22
CA THR A 86 -12.11 8.51 15.92
C THR A 86 -12.26 8.44 17.43
N THR A 87 -13.37 7.88 17.93
CA THR A 87 -13.64 7.83 19.38
C THR A 87 -12.99 6.65 20.08
N LYS A 88 -12.87 5.49 19.40
CA LYS A 88 -12.41 4.25 20.04
C LYS A 88 -11.03 3.82 19.57
N ILE A 89 -10.76 3.86 18.27
CA ILE A 89 -9.57 3.21 17.70
C ILE A 89 -8.36 4.16 17.70
N LEU A 90 -8.53 5.40 17.22
CA LEU A 90 -7.46 6.40 17.14
C LEU A 90 -6.84 6.75 18.51
N PRO A 91 -7.60 6.90 19.61
CA PRO A 91 -7.00 7.23 20.90
C PRO A 91 -6.05 6.14 21.43
N TYR A 92 -6.29 4.88 21.07
CA TYR A 92 -5.51 3.74 21.57
C TYR A 92 -4.38 3.32 20.63
N PHE A 93 -4.64 3.33 19.32
CA PHE A 93 -3.69 2.84 18.31
C PHE A 93 -3.02 3.95 17.50
N GLY A 94 -3.51 5.20 17.54
CA GLY A 94 -3.14 6.28 16.62
C GLY A 94 -1.64 6.51 16.47
N GLU A 95 -0.92 6.62 17.59
CA GLU A 95 0.54 6.84 17.61
C GLU A 95 1.35 5.54 17.48
N ARG A 96 0.71 4.37 17.63
CA ARG A 96 1.40 3.10 17.50
C ARG A 96 1.66 2.78 16.04
N LYS A 97 2.84 2.22 15.78
CA LYS A 97 3.17 1.71 14.45
C LYS A 97 2.29 0.52 14.12
N MET A 98 1.80 0.45 12.88
CA MET A 98 0.90 -0.62 12.45
C MET A 98 1.55 -2.02 12.55
N THR A 99 2.87 -2.11 12.39
CA THR A 99 3.66 -3.35 12.56
C THR A 99 3.75 -3.84 14.00
N GLU A 100 3.56 -2.95 14.98
CA GLU A 100 3.71 -3.27 16.40
C GLU A 100 2.38 -3.64 17.06
N ILE A 101 1.25 -3.49 16.35
CA ILE A 101 -0.07 -3.87 16.86
C ILE A 101 -0.18 -5.39 16.87
N THR A 102 -0.14 -5.98 18.06
CA THR A 102 -0.28 -7.42 18.26
C THR A 102 -1.70 -7.81 18.66
N PRO A 103 -2.09 -9.09 18.54
CA PRO A 103 -3.38 -9.57 19.03
C PRO A 103 -3.62 -9.31 20.53
N LYS A 104 -2.55 -9.18 21.32
CA LYS A 104 -2.62 -8.83 22.74
C LYS A 104 -3.12 -7.40 22.94
N ASP A 105 -2.68 -6.48 22.10
CA ASP A 105 -3.10 -5.09 22.14
C ASP A 105 -4.57 -4.93 21.74
N VAL A 106 -5.01 -5.71 20.75
CA VAL A 106 -6.42 -5.77 20.33
C VAL A 106 -7.33 -6.35 21.42
N ARG A 107 -6.83 -7.26 22.26
CA ARG A 107 -7.60 -7.78 23.41
C ARG A 107 -7.72 -6.75 24.54
N HIS A 108 -6.74 -5.86 24.67
CA HIS A 108 -6.68 -4.89 25.76
C HIS A 108 -7.49 -3.62 25.47
N TRP A 109 -7.61 -3.28 24.19
CA TRP A 109 -8.55 -2.29 23.69
C TRP A 109 -9.99 -2.78 23.77
#